data_AF-A0A371PGJ7-F1
#
_entry.id   AF-A0A371PGJ7-F1
#
_cell.length_a   1.000
_cell.length_b   1.000
_cell.length_c   1.000
_cell.angle_alpha   90.00
_cell.angle_beta   90.00
_cell.angle_gamma   90.00
#
_symmetry.space_group_name_H-M   'P 1'
#
loop_
_entity.id
_entity.type
_entity.pdbx_description
1 polymer ?
#
loop_
_entity_poly.entity_id
_entity_poly.type
_entity_poly.pdbx_seq_one_letter_code
_entity_poly.pdbx_strand_id
1 'polypeptide(L)'
;MIDPNIRQRPAYRKGLWFRNMVILLGVVALIAIFLNQFDLNSTGRLVVDPVLSAPIGERDVTVASHKSGHTIVIDAGHGGKDPGANGASGAEEKDYTLALAKKVYALLQQDPKFDPYMTRNDDTFLDLDERSAYSNQLEADAFLSIHGNTYTNPNISGTETYYDSLISIPLAETIHSKLIEATGFPDRGVKQEQWRVLVGSERPSILLEVGFMTNPQEEAKMLDNARQDRVAQAIVDGLKQYFEGK
;
A
#
# COMPACT_ATOMS: atom_id res chain seq x y z
N MET A 1 -11.28 -58.06 54.17
CA MET A 1 -10.28 -57.62 55.17
C MET A 1 -9.15 -56.90 54.45
N ILE A 2 -9.17 -55.57 54.35
CA ILE A 2 -7.99 -54.70 54.16
C ILE A 2 -8.30 -53.35 54.85
N ASP A 3 -7.33 -52.89 55.63
CA ASP A 3 -7.31 -51.78 56.61
C ASP A 3 -7.30 -50.37 55.98
N PRO A 4 -8.06 -49.38 56.50
CA PRO A 4 -8.17 -48.03 55.94
C PRO A 4 -7.24 -46.96 56.55
N ASN A 5 -6.01 -47.26 57.00
CA ASN A 5 -5.10 -46.21 57.49
C ASN A 5 -3.62 -46.38 57.12
N ILE A 6 -3.23 -45.88 55.93
CA ILE A 6 -1.86 -45.40 55.70
C ILE A 6 -1.94 -43.97 55.14
N ARG A 7 -1.74 -43.00 56.04
CA ARG A 7 -1.45 -41.60 55.70
C ARG A 7 -0.13 -41.53 54.93
N GLN A 8 -0.20 -41.34 53.61
CA GLN A 8 0.95 -40.83 52.86
C GLN A 8 1.04 -39.31 53.04
N ARG A 9 2.18 -38.84 53.54
CA ARG A 9 2.53 -37.42 53.66
C ARG A 9 2.65 -36.81 52.25
N PRO A 10 2.13 -35.60 51.98
CA PRO A 10 2.37 -34.97 50.69
C PRO A 10 3.85 -34.57 50.59
N ALA A 11 4.55 -35.20 49.66
CA ALA A 11 5.86 -34.80 49.21
C ALA A 11 5.77 -33.43 48.50
N TYR A 12 6.55 -32.48 49.01
CA TYR A 12 7.26 -31.47 48.23
C TYR A 12 6.45 -30.58 47.25
N ARG A 13 5.63 -29.65 47.76
CA ARG A 13 5.16 -28.46 46.99
C ARG A 13 6.22 -27.34 46.88
N LYS A 14 7.51 -27.64 47.01
CA LYS A 14 8.57 -26.60 46.92
C LYS A 14 8.94 -26.22 45.48
N GLY A 15 8.73 -27.11 44.50
CA GLY A 15 9.11 -26.86 43.10
C GLY A 15 8.13 -25.97 42.31
N LEU A 16 6.83 -26.08 42.58
CA LEU A 16 5.80 -25.32 41.86
C LEU A 16 5.75 -23.85 42.30
N TRP A 17 5.96 -23.59 43.59
CA TRP A 17 6.11 -22.23 44.13
C TRP A 17 7.37 -21.54 43.57
N PHE A 18 8.49 -22.25 43.45
CA PHE A 18 9.70 -21.68 42.84
C PHE A 18 9.52 -21.36 41.35
N ARG A 19 8.89 -22.25 40.57
CA ARG A 19 8.61 -21.98 39.14
C ARG A 19 7.69 -20.78 38.93
N ASN A 20 6.62 -20.66 39.71
CA ASN A 20 5.70 -19.52 39.60
C ASN A 20 6.34 -18.21 40.09
N MET A 21 7.23 -18.27 41.09
CA MET A 21 7.96 -17.09 41.56
C MET A 21 9.02 -16.62 40.56
N VAL A 22 9.72 -17.54 39.88
CA VAL A 22 10.69 -17.19 38.82
C VAL A 22 9.98 -16.61 37.59
N ILE A 23 8.81 -17.14 37.21
CA ILE A 23 8.01 -16.58 36.11
C ILE A 23 7.47 -15.19 36.50
N LEU A 24 6.97 -15.00 37.72
CA LEU A 24 6.46 -13.69 38.17
C LEU A 24 7.58 -12.64 38.26
N LEU A 25 8.77 -13.01 38.76
CA LEU A 25 9.94 -12.12 38.78
C LEU A 25 10.44 -11.80 37.37
N GLY A 26 10.38 -12.76 36.44
CA GLY A 26 10.74 -12.54 35.03
C GLY A 26 9.78 -11.59 34.31
N VAL A 27 8.47 -11.73 34.53
CA VAL A 27 7.45 -10.84 33.95
C VAL A 27 7.54 -9.44 34.54
N VAL A 28 7.78 -9.30 35.84
CA VAL A 28 8.00 -7.98 36.48
C VAL A 28 9.30 -7.34 36.00
N ALA A 29 10.38 -8.10 35.80
CA ALA A 29 11.61 -7.58 35.22
C ALA A 29 11.44 -7.13 33.76
N LEU A 30 10.67 -7.87 32.96
CA LEU A 30 10.36 -7.49 31.58
C LEU A 30 9.47 -6.24 31.50
N ILE A 31 8.47 -6.12 32.37
CA ILE A 31 7.63 -4.91 32.47
C ILE A 31 8.48 -3.73 32.96
N ALA A 32 9.39 -3.92 33.92
CA ALA A 32 10.29 -2.86 34.39
C ALA A 32 11.28 -2.43 33.29
N ILE A 33 11.81 -3.36 32.47
CA ILE A 33 12.65 -3.05 31.31
C ILE A 33 11.84 -2.30 30.25
N PHE A 34 10.59 -2.70 30.00
CA PHE A 34 9.71 -2.05 29.02
C PHE A 34 9.27 -0.65 29.48
N LEU A 35 9.05 -0.45 30.79
CA LEU A 35 8.71 0.85 31.38
C LEU A 35 9.93 1.77 31.56
N ASN A 36 11.15 1.22 31.68
CA ASN A 36 12.38 2.01 31.74
C ASN A 36 12.91 2.41 30.34
N GLN A 37 12.26 1.94 29.27
CA GLN A 37 12.47 2.36 27.88
C GLN A 37 11.47 3.46 27.45
N PHE A 38 10.41 3.70 28.24
CA PHE A 38 9.44 4.76 28.01
C PHE A 38 9.60 5.86 29.05
N ASP A 39 10.30 6.93 28.68
CA ASP A 39 10.27 8.18 29.43
C ASP A 39 8.88 8.82 29.27
N LEU A 40 7.98 8.55 30.23
CA LEU A 40 6.61 9.05 30.25
C LEU A 40 6.48 10.57 30.51
N ASN A 41 7.57 11.33 30.39
CA ASN A 41 7.56 12.78 30.53
C ASN A 41 8.29 13.54 29.39
N SER A 42 8.34 12.99 28.19
CA SER A 42 8.94 13.68 27.04
C SER A 42 7.91 14.04 25.96
N THR A 43 7.26 15.19 26.14
CA THR A 43 6.90 16.03 24.98
C THR A 43 8.20 16.47 24.30
N GLY A 44 8.65 15.81 23.23
CA GLY A 44 9.77 16.34 22.44
C GLY A 44 10.55 15.36 21.57
N ARG A 45 10.23 15.37 20.26
CA ARG A 45 11.14 15.61 19.12
C ARG A 45 12.66 15.51 19.38
N LEU A 46 13.38 14.77 18.53
CA LEU A 46 14.81 14.92 18.18
C LEU A 46 15.03 14.17 16.84
N VAL A 47 15.75 14.64 15.81
CA VAL A 47 17.06 15.32 15.79
C VAL A 47 17.15 16.26 14.57
N VAL A 48 17.71 17.47 14.76
CA VAL A 48 18.30 18.29 13.68
C VAL A 48 19.74 18.62 14.06
N ASP A 49 20.65 18.55 13.09
CA ASP A 49 22.09 18.74 13.26
C ASP A 49 22.48 20.14 13.77
N PRO A 50 23.60 20.29 14.50
CA PRO A 50 23.95 21.53 15.18
C PRO A 50 24.85 22.40 14.30
N VAL A 51 24.29 23.44 13.68
CA VAL A 51 25.11 24.51 13.10
C VAL A 51 24.49 25.89 13.37
N LEU A 52 25.27 26.68 14.11
CA LEU A 52 25.22 28.13 14.34
C LEU A 52 24.16 28.73 15.28
N SER A 53 24.69 29.23 16.38
CA SER A 53 24.10 30.08 17.40
C SER A 53 23.88 31.51 16.89
N ALA A 54 22.64 32.02 16.98
CA ALA A 54 22.31 33.45 17.07
C ALA A 54 20.93 33.60 17.73
N PRO A 55 20.67 34.64 18.55
CA PRO A 55 19.36 34.82 19.18
C PRO A 55 18.43 35.45 18.14
N ILE A 56 17.40 34.70 17.74
CA ILE A 56 16.38 35.20 16.81
C ILE A 56 15.08 35.34 17.61
N GLY A 57 14.57 36.57 17.68
CA GLY A 57 13.27 36.88 18.29
C GLY A 57 12.12 36.16 17.60
N GLU A 58 10.96 36.18 18.28
CA GLU A 58 9.66 35.63 17.87
C GLU A 58 9.53 35.51 16.35
N ARG A 59 9.78 34.31 15.83
CA ARG A 59 9.35 33.95 14.48
C ARG A 59 8.03 33.23 14.63
N ASP A 60 7.01 33.88 14.10
CA ASP A 60 5.69 33.33 13.84
C ASP A 60 5.85 32.00 13.09
N VAL A 61 5.69 30.88 13.81
CA VAL A 61 5.72 29.55 13.21
C VAL A 61 4.40 29.37 12.50
N THR A 62 4.39 29.75 11.22
CA THR A 62 3.35 29.31 10.30
C THR A 62 3.44 27.79 10.21
N VAL A 63 2.59 27.11 10.96
CA VAL A 63 2.32 25.68 10.78
C VAL A 63 1.87 25.54 9.33
N ALA A 64 2.70 24.93 8.49
CA ALA A 64 2.33 24.65 7.11
C ALA A 64 1.01 23.88 7.13
N SER A 65 -0.03 24.50 6.58
CA SER A 65 -1.34 23.88 6.36
C SER A 65 -1.13 22.49 5.78
N HIS A 66 -1.59 21.45 6.49
CA HIS A 66 -1.83 20.17 5.83
C HIS A 66 -2.64 20.46 4.57
N LYS A 67 -2.16 20.01 3.41
CA LYS A 67 -2.92 20.13 2.17
C LYS A 67 -4.27 19.46 2.41
N SER A 68 -5.36 20.18 2.20
CA SER A 68 -6.73 19.73 2.50
C SER A 68 -7.29 18.72 1.49
N GLY A 69 -6.42 18.02 0.74
CA GLY A 69 -6.80 17.12 -0.34
C GLY A 69 -6.71 15.64 0.07
N HIS A 70 -7.42 14.79 -0.67
CA HIS A 70 -7.34 13.34 -0.53
C HIS A 70 -5.94 12.86 -0.89
N THR A 71 -5.28 12.17 0.03
CA THR A 71 -3.95 11.61 -0.18
C THR A 71 -4.06 10.35 -1.03
N ILE A 72 -3.51 10.38 -2.24
CA ILE A 72 -3.59 9.25 -3.18
C ILE A 72 -2.19 8.70 -3.43
N VAL A 73 -1.97 7.43 -3.13
CA VAL A 73 -0.71 6.76 -3.47
C VAL A 73 -0.87 5.99 -4.76
N ILE A 74 -0.03 6.31 -5.74
CA ILE A 74 0.02 5.70 -7.05
C ILE A 74 1.25 4.81 -7.10
N ASP A 75 1.04 3.52 -7.15
CA ASP A 75 2.08 2.53 -7.28
C ASP A 75 2.28 2.15 -8.75
N ALA A 76 3.47 2.46 -9.27
CA ALA A 76 3.89 1.94 -10.58
C ALA A 76 4.49 0.54 -10.37
N GLY A 77 3.77 -0.49 -10.80
CA GLY A 77 4.18 -1.89 -10.65
C GLY A 77 5.61 -2.14 -11.19
N HIS A 78 6.32 -3.10 -10.60
CA HIS A 78 7.69 -3.49 -11.01
C HIS A 78 8.74 -2.38 -10.85
N GLY A 79 9.83 -2.43 -11.62
CA GLY A 79 10.91 -1.43 -11.65
C GLY A 79 12.30 -2.03 -11.44
N GLY A 80 13.32 -1.36 -11.99
CA GLY A 80 14.72 -1.75 -11.88
C GLY A 80 14.97 -3.17 -12.38
N LYS A 81 15.37 -4.05 -11.45
CA LYS A 81 15.68 -5.47 -11.72
C LYS A 81 14.46 -6.33 -12.06
N ASP A 82 13.26 -5.84 -11.78
CA ASP A 82 12.01 -6.51 -12.11
C ASP A 82 11.37 -5.81 -13.32
N PRO A 83 11.42 -6.42 -14.52
CA PRO A 83 10.82 -5.85 -15.72
C PRO A 83 9.29 -5.99 -15.76
N GLY A 84 8.73 -6.86 -14.92
CA GLY A 84 7.36 -7.36 -15.07
C GLY A 84 7.19 -8.23 -16.31
N ALA A 85 5.99 -8.22 -16.89
CA ALA A 85 5.70 -8.95 -18.11
C ALA A 85 6.50 -8.41 -19.31
N ASN A 86 6.99 -9.33 -20.14
CA ASN A 86 7.48 -9.00 -21.47
C ASN A 86 6.29 -8.96 -22.42
N GLY A 87 6.06 -7.79 -23.02
CA GLY A 87 5.02 -7.59 -24.02
C GLY A 87 5.31 -8.34 -25.33
N ALA A 88 4.29 -8.48 -26.18
CA ALA A 88 4.42 -9.18 -27.46
C ALA A 88 5.44 -8.53 -28.42
N SER A 89 5.71 -7.23 -28.27
CA SER A 89 6.76 -6.49 -29.00
C SER A 89 8.14 -6.55 -28.34
N GLY A 90 8.23 -7.08 -27.12
CA GLY A 90 9.42 -7.01 -26.25
C GLY A 90 9.46 -5.78 -25.34
N ALA A 91 8.40 -4.97 -25.29
CA ALA A 91 8.27 -3.89 -24.32
C ALA A 91 8.18 -4.45 -22.90
N GLU A 92 8.81 -3.80 -21.93
CA GLU A 92 8.76 -4.20 -20.52
C GLU A 92 7.59 -3.52 -19.82
N GLU A 93 6.84 -4.27 -19.02
CA GLU A 93 5.69 -3.76 -18.26
C GLU A 93 6.07 -2.58 -17.36
N LYS A 94 7.25 -2.63 -16.71
CA LYS A 94 7.71 -1.57 -15.79
C LYS A 94 7.77 -0.17 -16.43
N ASP A 95 8.01 -0.08 -17.74
CA ASP A 95 8.09 1.17 -18.47
C ASP A 95 6.68 1.71 -18.75
N TYR A 96 5.77 0.80 -19.13
CA TYR A 96 4.36 1.12 -19.31
C TYR A 96 3.72 1.60 -18.00
N THR A 97 3.91 0.87 -16.89
CA THR A 97 3.33 1.21 -15.59
C THR A 97 3.86 2.54 -15.08
N LEU A 98 5.16 2.81 -15.24
CA LEU A 98 5.76 4.10 -14.88
C LEU A 98 5.19 5.26 -15.72
N ALA A 99 5.08 5.06 -17.03
CA ALA A 99 4.55 6.08 -17.92
C ALA A 99 3.10 6.44 -17.58
N LEU A 100 2.25 5.43 -17.37
CA LEU A 100 0.86 5.63 -17.02
C LEU A 100 0.71 6.26 -15.62
N ALA A 101 1.45 5.76 -14.62
CA ALA A 101 1.41 6.30 -13.26
C ALA A 101 1.82 7.79 -13.21
N LYS A 102 2.83 8.19 -13.99
CA LYS A 102 3.23 9.60 -14.12
C LYS A 102 2.13 10.48 -14.71
N LYS A 103 1.38 9.98 -15.69
CA LYS A 103 0.23 10.71 -16.27
C LYS A 103 -0.88 10.88 -15.25
N VAL A 104 -1.23 9.83 -14.50
CA VAL A 104 -2.22 9.90 -13.39
C VAL A 104 -1.77 10.92 -12.35
N TYR A 105 -0.50 10.85 -11.92
CA TYR A 105 0.08 11.79 -10.96
C TYR A 105 -0.03 13.24 -11.44
N ALA A 106 0.39 13.51 -12.68
CA ALA A 106 0.36 14.86 -13.25
C ALA A 106 -1.07 15.43 -13.39
N LEU A 107 -2.06 14.57 -13.65
CA LEU A 107 -3.47 14.98 -13.70
C LEU A 107 -4.03 15.28 -12.30
N LEU A 108 -3.71 14.46 -11.29
CA LEU A 108 -4.15 14.70 -9.91
C LEU A 108 -3.53 15.98 -9.32
N GLN A 109 -2.28 16.31 -9.67
CA GLN A 109 -1.64 17.55 -9.22
C GLN A 109 -2.36 18.83 -9.67
N GLN A 110 -3.16 18.75 -10.73
CA GLN A 110 -3.92 19.91 -11.25
C GLN A 110 -5.19 20.18 -10.45
N ASP A 111 -5.62 19.26 -9.60
CA ASP A 111 -6.83 19.38 -8.82
C ASP A 111 -6.48 19.52 -7.32
N PRO A 112 -6.74 20.68 -6.69
CA PRO A 112 -6.33 20.96 -5.31
C PRO A 112 -7.02 20.08 -4.26
N LYS A 113 -8.02 19.28 -4.65
CA LYS A 113 -8.67 18.30 -3.78
C LYS A 113 -7.89 16.99 -3.66
N PHE A 114 -6.81 16.81 -4.41
CA PHE A 114 -5.96 15.63 -4.33
C PHE A 114 -4.53 16.01 -3.94
N ASP A 115 -3.90 15.14 -3.16
CA ASP A 115 -2.48 15.18 -2.84
C ASP A 115 -1.83 13.87 -3.28
N PRO A 116 -1.40 13.76 -4.55
CA PRO A 116 -0.87 12.52 -5.08
C PRO A 116 0.58 12.28 -4.65
N TYR A 117 0.91 11.02 -4.40
CA TYR A 117 2.25 10.50 -4.14
C TYR A 117 2.50 9.31 -5.07
N MET A 118 3.76 9.03 -5.40
CA MET A 118 4.14 7.84 -6.15
C MET A 118 5.04 6.95 -5.30
N THR A 119 4.91 5.63 -5.42
CA THR A 119 5.89 4.70 -4.81
C THR A 119 7.26 4.86 -5.46
N ARG A 120 7.30 4.95 -6.80
CA ARG A 120 8.50 5.27 -7.60
C ARG A 120 8.19 6.27 -8.71
N ASN A 121 9.13 7.15 -9.02
CA ASN A 121 9.03 8.11 -10.13
C ASN A 121 10.15 7.93 -11.19
N ASP A 122 10.96 6.88 -11.05
CA ASP A 122 12.02 6.45 -11.95
C ASP A 122 12.03 4.91 -12.05
N ASP A 123 13.07 4.35 -12.68
CA ASP A 123 13.24 2.90 -12.86
C ASP A 123 13.87 2.24 -11.62
N THR A 124 13.36 2.56 -10.43
CA THR A 124 13.79 1.96 -9.16
C THR A 124 12.94 0.74 -8.83
N PHE A 125 13.58 -0.33 -8.38
CA PHE A 125 12.91 -1.50 -7.82
C PHE A 125 12.48 -1.23 -6.37
N LEU A 126 11.24 -1.60 -6.04
CA LEU A 126 10.70 -1.61 -4.67
C LEU A 126 10.14 -2.99 -4.34
N ASP A 127 10.41 -3.47 -3.12
CA ASP A 127 9.84 -4.72 -2.63
C ASP A 127 8.33 -4.57 -2.42
N LEU A 128 7.58 -5.67 -2.57
CA LEU A 128 6.11 -5.63 -2.56
C LEU A 128 5.54 -5.10 -1.23
N ASP A 129 6.19 -5.43 -0.12
CA ASP A 129 5.79 -5.00 1.22
C ASP A 129 6.02 -3.50 1.45
N GLU A 130 7.02 -2.91 0.77
CA GLU A 130 7.34 -1.49 0.91
C GLU A 130 6.26 -0.61 0.27
N ARG A 131 5.60 -1.12 -0.79
CA ARG A 131 4.62 -0.37 -1.57
C ARG A 131 3.36 -0.05 -0.76
N SER A 132 2.74 -1.06 -0.13
CA SER A 132 1.59 -0.84 0.74
C SER A 132 1.97 -0.20 2.08
N ALA A 133 3.15 -0.51 2.61
CA ALA A 133 3.66 0.14 3.82
C ALA A 133 3.83 1.65 3.63
N TYR A 134 4.31 2.10 2.46
CA TYR A 134 4.40 3.52 2.12
C TYR A 134 3.02 4.20 2.14
N SER A 135 1.99 3.52 1.62
CA SER A 135 0.61 4.01 1.68
C SER A 135 0.07 4.12 3.11
N ASN A 136 0.35 3.13 3.95
CA ASN A 136 -0.05 3.16 5.35
C ASN A 136 0.66 4.28 6.12
N GLN A 137 1.96 4.49 5.88
CA GLN A 137 2.75 5.55 6.53
C GLN A 137 2.21 6.95 6.23
N LEU A 138 1.71 7.16 5.01
CA LEU A 138 1.10 8.43 4.58
C LEU A 138 -0.36 8.57 5.03
N GLU A 139 -0.93 7.55 5.68
CA GLU A 139 -2.36 7.47 5.99
C GLU A 139 -3.24 7.73 4.76
N ALA A 140 -2.82 7.23 3.60
CA ALA A 140 -3.45 7.56 2.33
C ALA A 140 -4.95 7.22 2.29
N ASP A 141 -5.74 8.07 1.64
CA ASP A 141 -7.17 7.83 1.45
C ASP A 141 -7.44 6.74 0.39
N ALA A 142 -6.52 6.57 -0.58
CA ALA A 142 -6.53 5.44 -1.50
C ALA A 142 -5.14 5.05 -1.98
N PHE A 143 -4.97 3.76 -2.26
CA PHE A 143 -3.80 3.15 -2.90
C PHE A 143 -4.18 2.53 -4.25
N LEU A 144 -3.48 2.92 -5.32
CA LEU A 144 -3.70 2.43 -6.67
C LEU A 144 -2.41 1.80 -7.22
N SER A 145 -2.36 0.49 -7.35
CA SER A 145 -1.26 -0.20 -8.05
C SER A 145 -1.60 -0.40 -9.52
N ILE A 146 -0.74 0.04 -10.43
CA ILE A 146 -0.96 0.03 -11.89
C ILE A 146 -0.06 -1.04 -12.52
N HIS A 147 -0.68 -1.94 -13.28
CA HIS A 147 -0.07 -3.09 -13.93
C HIS A 147 -0.57 -3.31 -15.37
N GLY A 148 0.17 -4.14 -16.10
CA GLY A 148 -0.21 -4.69 -17.39
C GLY A 148 -0.12 -6.21 -17.35
N ASN A 149 -1.24 -6.88 -17.54
CA ASN A 149 -1.42 -8.29 -17.25
C ASN A 149 -0.62 -9.18 -18.20
N THR A 150 -0.50 -10.46 -17.84
CA THR A 150 0.21 -11.46 -18.64
C THR A 150 -0.51 -12.79 -18.64
N TYR A 151 -0.44 -13.49 -19.76
CA TYR A 151 -0.95 -14.86 -19.86
C TYR A 151 -0.19 -15.66 -20.92
N THR A 152 -0.11 -16.99 -20.74
CA THR A 152 0.63 -17.86 -21.65
C THR A 152 0.00 -17.96 -23.04
N ASN A 153 -1.33 -17.86 -23.14
CA ASN A 153 -2.04 -17.74 -24.41
C ASN A 153 -2.15 -16.25 -24.80
N PRO A 154 -1.49 -15.80 -25.88
CA PRO A 154 -1.47 -14.39 -26.28
C PRO A 154 -2.81 -13.87 -26.79
N ASN A 155 -3.80 -14.75 -26.99
CA ASN A 155 -5.16 -14.34 -27.37
C ASN A 155 -6.02 -13.93 -26.17
N ILE A 156 -5.55 -14.12 -24.93
CA ILE A 156 -6.25 -13.60 -23.75
C ILE A 156 -6.07 -12.09 -23.69
N SER A 157 -7.16 -11.41 -23.41
CA SER A 157 -7.31 -9.96 -23.49
C SER A 157 -8.36 -9.50 -22.48
N GLY A 158 -8.29 -8.25 -22.05
CA GLY A 158 -9.29 -7.59 -21.21
C GLY A 158 -8.71 -6.88 -20.00
N THR A 159 -9.55 -6.10 -19.35
CA THR A 159 -9.22 -5.30 -18.16
C THR A 159 -9.70 -6.01 -16.91
N GLU A 160 -8.87 -6.07 -15.88
CA GLU A 160 -9.21 -6.62 -14.56
C GLU A 160 -8.90 -5.59 -13.47
N THR A 161 -9.68 -5.60 -12.40
CA THR A 161 -9.35 -4.83 -11.19
C THR A 161 -9.42 -5.72 -9.98
N TYR A 162 -8.39 -5.68 -9.15
CA TYR A 162 -8.27 -6.52 -7.99
C TYR A 162 -8.34 -5.72 -6.69
N TYR A 163 -8.89 -6.33 -5.66
CA TYR A 163 -8.88 -5.83 -4.30
C TYR A 163 -8.66 -6.99 -3.31
N ASP A 164 -8.14 -6.71 -2.11
CA ASP A 164 -8.04 -7.70 -1.03
C ASP A 164 -9.14 -7.49 0.03
N SER A 165 -9.27 -6.26 0.54
CA SER A 165 -10.24 -5.89 1.57
C SER A 165 -11.57 -5.40 1.01
N LEU A 166 -12.69 -5.74 1.68
CA LEU A 166 -14.04 -5.34 1.27
C LEU A 166 -14.26 -3.82 1.26
N ILE A 167 -13.47 -3.06 2.03
CA ILE A 167 -13.52 -1.59 2.03
C ILE A 167 -13.14 -1.00 0.66
N SER A 168 -12.37 -1.75 -0.14
CA SER A 168 -11.90 -1.33 -1.46
C SER A 168 -12.93 -1.54 -2.57
N ILE A 169 -14.02 -2.30 -2.33
CA ILE A 169 -14.99 -2.65 -3.37
C ILE A 169 -15.53 -1.40 -4.09
N PRO A 170 -16.02 -0.35 -3.39
CA PRO A 170 -16.60 0.79 -4.10
C PRO A 170 -15.55 1.57 -4.92
N LEU A 171 -14.30 1.62 -4.45
CA LEU A 171 -13.18 2.21 -5.21
C LEU A 171 -12.89 1.38 -6.47
N ALA A 172 -12.80 0.06 -6.30
CA ALA A 172 -12.52 -0.89 -7.36
C ALA A 172 -13.59 -0.82 -8.47
N GLU A 173 -14.87 -0.92 -8.12
CA GLU A 173 -15.98 -0.86 -9.07
C GLU A 173 -16.05 0.49 -9.80
N THR A 174 -15.84 1.59 -9.07
CA THR A 174 -15.89 2.93 -9.66
C THR A 174 -14.79 3.12 -10.69
N ILE A 175 -13.53 2.83 -10.34
CA ILE A 175 -12.41 2.98 -11.27
C ILE A 175 -12.50 1.97 -12.42
N HIS A 176 -12.89 0.72 -12.14
CA HIS A 176 -13.03 -0.31 -13.17
C HIS A 176 -14.00 0.11 -14.27
N SER A 177 -15.17 0.66 -13.91
CA SER A 177 -16.16 1.13 -14.89
C SER A 177 -15.59 2.16 -15.88
N LYS A 178 -14.79 3.12 -15.38
CA LYS A 178 -14.12 4.12 -16.20
C LYS A 178 -13.03 3.52 -17.08
N LEU A 179 -12.29 2.53 -16.56
CA LEU A 179 -11.28 1.83 -17.34
C LEU A 179 -11.88 1.07 -18.51
N ILE A 180 -13.02 0.39 -18.34
CA ILE A 180 -13.68 -0.31 -19.44
C ILE A 180 -14.03 0.66 -20.58
N GLU A 181 -14.61 1.82 -20.26
CA GLU A 181 -14.92 2.85 -21.26
C GLU A 181 -13.66 3.38 -21.97
N ALA A 182 -12.61 3.68 -21.21
CA ALA A 182 -11.39 4.29 -21.74
C ALA A 182 -10.50 3.33 -22.53
N THR A 183 -10.44 2.06 -22.11
CA THR A 183 -9.65 1.00 -22.76
C THR A 183 -10.38 0.37 -23.92
N GLY A 184 -11.72 0.29 -23.88
CA GLY A 184 -12.53 -0.47 -24.84
C GLY A 184 -12.12 -1.94 -24.95
N PHE A 185 -11.48 -2.49 -23.91
CA PHE A 185 -11.08 -3.89 -23.83
C PHE A 185 -12.23 -4.73 -23.26
N PRO A 186 -12.20 -6.06 -23.43
CA PRO A 186 -13.16 -6.93 -22.78
C PRO A 186 -13.18 -6.70 -21.26
N ASP A 187 -14.38 -6.57 -20.71
CA ASP A 187 -14.58 -6.50 -19.27
C ASP A 187 -14.40 -7.90 -18.65
N ARG A 188 -13.40 -8.02 -17.77
CA ARG A 188 -13.12 -9.25 -17.02
C ARG A 188 -13.43 -9.10 -15.53
N GLY A 189 -13.98 -7.96 -15.13
CA GLY A 189 -14.57 -7.70 -13.85
C GLY A 189 -13.61 -7.28 -12.75
N VAL A 190 -14.24 -6.93 -11.63
CA VAL A 190 -13.61 -6.68 -10.34
C VAL A 190 -13.52 -7.99 -9.55
N LYS A 191 -12.36 -8.29 -8.97
CA LYS A 191 -12.07 -9.59 -8.34
C LYS A 191 -11.40 -9.41 -6.98
N GLN A 192 -11.79 -10.24 -6.02
CA GLN A 192 -11.07 -10.32 -4.76
C GLN A 192 -9.88 -11.26 -4.90
N GLU A 193 -8.67 -10.77 -4.65
CA GLU A 193 -7.45 -11.56 -4.62
C GLU A 193 -6.44 -11.02 -3.60
N GLN A 194 -5.63 -11.92 -3.05
CA GLN A 194 -4.63 -11.60 -2.02
C GLN A 194 -3.27 -11.25 -2.64
N TRP A 195 -3.27 -10.39 -3.66
CA TRP A 195 -2.03 -9.90 -4.25
C TRP A 195 -1.18 -9.24 -3.18
N ARG A 196 0.10 -9.62 -3.09
CA ARG A 196 0.96 -9.21 -1.98
C ARG A 196 1.06 -7.70 -1.79
N VAL A 197 1.00 -6.93 -2.89
CA VAL A 197 0.99 -5.46 -2.87
C VAL A 197 -0.29 -4.86 -2.26
N LEU A 198 -1.39 -5.60 -2.21
CA LEU A 198 -2.65 -5.18 -1.60
C LEU A 198 -2.79 -5.66 -0.15
N VAL A 199 -2.19 -6.81 0.17
CA VAL A 199 -2.24 -7.39 1.52
C VAL A 199 -1.56 -6.45 2.51
N GLY A 200 -2.23 -6.22 3.64
CA GLY A 200 -1.73 -5.36 4.72
C GLY A 200 -1.99 -3.87 4.51
N SER A 201 -2.66 -3.47 3.42
CA SER A 201 -3.20 -2.11 3.31
C SER A 201 -4.31 -1.90 4.34
N GLU A 202 -4.18 -0.86 5.15
CA GLU A 202 -5.20 -0.47 6.14
C GLU A 202 -6.28 0.46 5.54
N ARG A 203 -6.12 0.79 4.26
CA ARG A 203 -6.88 1.81 3.52
C ARG A 203 -7.42 1.21 2.21
N PRO A 204 -8.45 1.82 1.57
CA PRO A 204 -8.92 1.39 0.26
C PRO A 204 -7.76 1.24 -0.74
N SER A 205 -7.56 0.02 -1.22
CA SER A 205 -6.43 -0.37 -2.07
C SER A 205 -6.87 -1.27 -3.21
N ILE A 206 -6.45 -0.95 -4.42
CA ILE A 206 -6.75 -1.75 -5.62
C ILE A 206 -5.52 -1.93 -6.50
N LEU A 207 -5.53 -3.01 -7.29
CA LEU A 207 -4.58 -3.26 -8.37
C LEU A 207 -5.32 -3.23 -9.70
N LEU A 208 -4.80 -2.47 -10.65
CA LEU A 208 -5.36 -2.25 -11.98
C LEU A 208 -4.55 -3.04 -13.00
N GLU A 209 -5.14 -4.09 -13.54
CA GLU A 209 -4.63 -4.75 -14.74
C GLU A 209 -5.31 -4.13 -15.96
N VAL A 210 -4.67 -3.12 -16.55
CA VAL A 210 -5.30 -2.26 -17.57
C VAL A 210 -5.60 -3.02 -18.88
N GLY A 211 -4.82 -4.06 -19.18
CA GLY A 211 -4.90 -4.91 -20.36
C GLY A 211 -3.76 -5.91 -20.35
N PHE A 212 -3.70 -6.83 -21.32
CA PHE A 212 -2.66 -7.86 -21.37
C PHE A 212 -1.47 -7.44 -22.23
N MET A 213 -0.29 -7.29 -21.62
CA MET A 213 0.99 -7.03 -22.31
C MET A 213 1.31 -8.14 -23.34
N THR A 214 0.92 -9.38 -23.05
CA THR A 214 1.12 -10.53 -23.94
C THR A 214 0.17 -10.56 -25.14
N ASN A 215 -0.88 -9.73 -25.15
CA ASN A 215 -1.80 -9.61 -26.27
C ASN A 215 -1.34 -8.51 -27.23
N PRO A 216 -0.95 -8.83 -28.48
CA PRO A 216 -0.37 -7.83 -29.39
C PRO A 216 -1.30 -6.64 -29.70
N GLN A 217 -2.62 -6.86 -29.72
CA GLN A 217 -3.58 -5.80 -30.02
C GLN A 217 -3.83 -4.88 -28.81
N GLU A 218 -3.83 -5.41 -27.60
CA GLU A 218 -3.94 -4.62 -26.38
C GLU A 218 -2.63 -3.92 -26.06
N GLU A 219 -1.48 -4.60 -26.15
CA GLU A 219 -0.15 -4.00 -25.97
C GLU A 219 0.02 -2.78 -26.88
N ALA A 220 -0.25 -2.91 -28.18
CA ALA A 220 -0.14 -1.78 -29.11
C ALA A 220 -1.00 -0.57 -28.71
N LYS A 221 -2.16 -0.81 -28.07
CA LYS A 221 -3.03 0.24 -27.55
C LYS A 221 -2.57 0.75 -26.18
N MET A 222 -2.02 -0.10 -25.32
CA MET A 222 -1.46 0.28 -24.02
C MET A 222 -0.21 1.13 -24.18
N LEU A 223 0.61 0.88 -25.20
CA LEU A 223 1.81 1.66 -25.53
C LEU A 223 1.50 2.96 -26.31
N ASP A 224 0.27 3.13 -26.83
CA ASP A 224 -0.14 4.37 -27.48
C ASP A 224 -0.30 5.51 -26.46
N ASN A 225 0.44 6.60 -26.66
CA ASN A 225 0.44 7.74 -25.75
C ASN A 225 -0.95 8.37 -25.56
N ALA A 226 -1.73 8.52 -26.64
CA ALA A 226 -3.05 9.12 -26.55
C ALA A 226 -4.04 8.21 -25.79
N ARG A 227 -3.91 6.89 -25.93
CA ARG A 227 -4.66 5.92 -25.13
C ARG A 227 -4.23 5.94 -23.67
N GLN A 228 -2.94 6.05 -23.35
CA GLN A 228 -2.48 6.23 -21.98
C GLN A 228 -3.03 7.50 -21.34
N ASP A 229 -3.08 8.62 -22.07
CA ASP A 229 -3.69 9.87 -21.56
C ASP A 229 -5.18 9.68 -21.24
N ARG A 230 -5.92 8.98 -22.11
CA ARG A 230 -7.33 8.64 -21.85
C ARG A 230 -7.50 7.73 -20.64
N VAL A 231 -6.67 6.70 -20.49
CA VAL A 231 -6.71 5.78 -19.35
C VAL A 231 -6.35 6.52 -18.06
N ALA A 232 -5.33 7.37 -18.07
CA ALA A 232 -4.96 8.18 -16.93
C ALA A 232 -6.10 9.11 -16.51
N GLN A 233 -6.75 9.77 -17.46
CA GLN A 233 -7.93 10.60 -17.19
C GLN A 233 -9.07 9.77 -16.59
N ALA A 234 -9.33 8.57 -17.10
CA ALA A 234 -10.36 7.68 -16.58
C ALA A 234 -10.11 7.23 -15.14
N ILE A 235 -8.85 6.97 -14.76
CA ILE A 235 -8.48 6.69 -13.37
C ILE A 235 -8.77 7.90 -12.49
N VAL A 236 -8.39 9.11 -12.92
CA VAL A 236 -8.66 10.35 -12.18
C VAL A 236 -10.15 10.64 -12.06
N ASP A 237 -10.92 10.43 -13.12
CA ASP A 237 -12.38 10.58 -13.11
C ASP A 237 -13.03 9.55 -12.17
N GLY A 238 -12.51 8.33 -12.12
CA GLY A 238 -12.95 7.31 -11.17
C GLY A 238 -12.67 7.71 -9.71
N LEU A 239 -11.49 8.27 -9.43
CA LEU A 239 -11.16 8.82 -8.11
C LEU A 239 -12.08 9.99 -7.72
N LYS A 240 -12.34 10.92 -8.66
CA LYS A 240 -13.29 12.02 -8.45
C LYS A 240 -14.68 11.52 -8.15
N GLN A 241 -15.15 10.52 -8.90
CA GLN A 241 -16.45 9.91 -8.64
C GLN A 241 -16.50 9.23 -7.28
N TYR A 242 -15.44 8.52 -6.88
CA TYR A 242 -15.38 7.84 -5.60
C TYR A 242 -15.39 8.81 -4.40
N PHE A 243 -14.57 9.87 -4.44
CA PHE A 243 -14.44 10.79 -3.31
C PHE A 243 -15.48 11.93 -3.30
N GLU A 244 -15.95 12.36 -4.47
CA GLU A 244 -16.84 13.53 -4.58
C GLU A 244 -18.26 13.20 -5.04
N GLY A 245 -18.52 11.97 -5.49
CA GLY A 245 -19.81 11.55 -6.03
C GLY A 245 -20.16 12.19 -7.38
N LYS A 246 -19.15 12.57 -8.19
CA LYS A 246 -19.31 13.28 -9.47
C LYS A 246 -18.63 12.57 -10.63
#